data_AF-A0A5K1ERV5-F1
#
_entry.id   AF-A0A5K1ERV5-F1
#
_cell.length_a   1.000
_cell.length_b   1.000
_cell.length_c   1.000
_cell.angle_alpha   90.00
_cell.angle_beta   90.00
_cell.angle_gamma   90.00
#
_symmetry.space_group_name_H-M   'P 1'
#
loop_
_entity.id
_entity.type
_entity.pdbx_description
1 polymer ?
#
loop_
_entity_poly.entity_id
_entity_poly.type
_entity_poly.pdbx_seq_one_letter_code
_entity_poly.pdbx_strand_id
1 'polypeptide(L)'
;IVESDSLLAVNKVLKDLQPRDPLFQIVKQCQELLRRDWECVLCHTYREANMCADFLASWAFQGSFGVTILSNPPGHLHRLIEEDLIGVARPRAIVS
;
A
#
# COMPACT_ATOMS: atom_id res chain seq x y z
N ILE A 1 0.92 3.13 11.78
CA ILE A 1 0.74 3.95 10.55
C ILE A 1 0.47 2.99 9.40
N VAL A 2 -0.47 3.30 8.51
CA VAL A 2 -0.73 2.58 7.26
C VAL A 2 -0.42 3.53 6.12
N GLU A 3 0.44 3.10 5.20
CA GLU A 3 0.93 3.93 4.12
C GLU A 3 0.39 3.43 2.77
N SER A 4 0.10 4.36 1.86
CA SER A 4 -0.24 4.06 0.48
C SER A 4 0.35 5.11 -0.45
N ASP A 5 0.86 4.66 -1.59
CA ASP A 5 1.35 5.53 -2.67
C ASP A 5 0.24 6.08 -3.59
N SER A 6 -1.00 5.65 -3.37
CA SER A 6 -2.16 6.17 -4.08
C SER A 6 -2.82 7.29 -3.30
N LEU A 7 -2.44 8.54 -3.61
CA LEU A 7 -3.07 9.72 -3.03
C LEU A 7 -4.58 9.73 -3.25
N LEU A 8 -5.04 9.19 -4.39
CA LEU A 8 -6.46 9.02 -4.69
C LEU A 8 -7.14 8.06 -3.71
N ALA A 9 -6.52 6.91 -3.42
CA ALA A 9 -7.07 5.95 -2.46
C ALA A 9 -7.12 6.53 -1.05
N VAL A 10 -6.04 7.16 -0.58
CA VAL A 10 -5.97 7.81 0.74
C VAL A 10 -7.08 8.86 0.87
N ASN A 11 -7.18 9.79 -0.09
CA ASN A 11 -8.20 10.82 -0.08
C ASN A 11 -9.62 10.25 -0.12
N LYS A 12 -9.81 9.14 -0.83
CA LYS A 12 -11.13 8.52 -0.95
C LYS A 12 -11.56 7.81 0.32
N VAL A 13 -10.63 7.15 1.02
CA VAL A 13 -10.89 6.51 2.31
C VAL A 13 -11.13 7.55 3.42
N LEU A 14 -10.39 8.66 3.41
CA LEU A 14 -10.48 9.67 4.46
C LEU A 14 -11.67 10.64 4.30
N LYS A 15 -12.30 10.71 3.13
CA LYS A 15 -13.50 11.53 2.88
C LYS A 15 -14.78 10.81 3.29
N ASP A 16 -15.85 11.58 3.40
CA ASP A 16 -17.19 11.04 3.66
C ASP A 16 -17.63 10.05 2.59
N LEU A 17 -18.27 8.97 3.03
CA LEU A 17 -18.81 7.93 2.15
C LEU A 17 -19.83 8.51 1.18
N GLN A 18 -19.68 8.17 -0.10
CA GLN A 18 -20.58 8.58 -1.16
C GLN A 18 -21.41 7.37 -1.64
N PRO A 19 -22.73 7.30 -1.37
CA PRO A 19 -23.55 6.11 -1.67
C PRO A 19 -23.59 5.69 -3.14
N ARG A 20 -23.30 6.61 -4.07
CA ARG A 20 -23.28 6.37 -5.53
C ARG A 20 -21.89 6.00 -6.05
N ASP A 21 -20.90 5.89 -5.19
CA ASP A 21 -19.54 5.57 -5.58
C ASP A 21 -19.41 4.08 -5.93
N PRO A 22 -18.86 3.71 -7.10
CA PRO A 22 -18.65 2.30 -7.45
C PRO A 22 -17.73 1.57 -6.45
N LEU A 23 -16.91 2.29 -5.68
CA LEU A 23 -16.03 1.72 -4.65
C LEU A 23 -16.62 1.78 -3.24
N PHE A 24 -17.91 2.18 -3.07
CA PHE A 24 -18.55 2.43 -1.77
C PHE A 24 -18.26 1.33 -0.75
N GLN A 25 -18.45 0.06 -1.13
CA GLN A 25 -18.31 -1.06 -0.20
C GLN A 25 -16.87 -1.24 0.29
N ILE A 26 -15.88 -1.09 -0.59
CA ILE A 26 -14.46 -1.20 -0.23
C ILE A 26 -14.06 -0.01 0.67
N VAL A 27 -14.47 1.21 0.31
CA VAL A 27 -14.19 2.41 1.12
C VAL A 27 -14.80 2.27 2.51
N LYS A 28 -16.05 1.82 2.60
CA LYS A 28 -16.73 1.57 3.87
C LYS A 28 -15.96 0.57 4.74
N GLN A 29 -15.54 -0.56 4.17
CA GLN A 29 -14.74 -1.56 4.88
C GLN A 29 -13.40 -1.01 5.37
N CYS A 30 -12.70 -0.22 4.54
CA CYS A 30 -11.47 0.46 4.97
C CYS A 30 -11.72 1.38 6.16
N GLN A 31 -12.77 2.19 6.12
CA GLN A 31 -13.11 3.09 7.24
C GLN A 31 -13.53 2.32 8.50
N GLU A 32 -14.25 1.20 8.37
CA GLU A 32 -14.59 0.33 9.50
C GLU A 32 -13.34 -0.28 10.14
N LEU A 33 -12.36 -0.71 9.33
CA LEU A 33 -11.07 -1.18 9.82
C LEU A 33 -10.32 -0.07 10.57
N LEU A 34 -10.27 1.15 10.01
CA LEU A 34 -9.59 2.28 10.66
C LEU A 34 -10.23 2.68 12.00
N ARG A 35 -11.54 2.45 12.20
CA ARG A 35 -12.28 2.77 13.43
C ARG A 35 -12.25 1.66 14.49
N ARG A 36 -11.53 0.56 14.26
CA ARG A 36 -11.38 -0.50 15.27
C ARG A 36 -10.56 0.00 16.47
N ASP A 37 -10.54 -0.81 17.52
CA ASP A 37 -9.83 -0.54 18.77
C ASP A 37 -8.31 -0.71 18.60
N TRP A 38 -7.71 0.12 17.76
CA TRP A 38 -6.26 0.22 17.53
C TRP A 38 -5.87 1.65 17.17
N GLU A 39 -4.61 2.02 17.43
CA GLU A 39 -4.08 3.32 17.03
C GLU A 39 -3.51 3.26 15.60
N CYS A 40 -4.37 3.55 14.62
CA CYS A 40 -4.01 3.50 13.21
C CYS A 40 -4.38 4.80 12.48
N VAL A 41 -3.43 5.32 11.70
CA VAL A 41 -3.64 6.44 10.79
C VAL A 41 -3.26 6.02 9.37
N LEU A 42 -4.09 6.39 8.40
CA LEU A 42 -3.81 6.21 6.98
C LEU A 42 -3.14 7.47 6.43
N CYS A 43 -1.98 7.33 5.81
CA CYS A 43 -1.26 8.43 5.18
C CYS A 43 -0.79 8.09 3.76
N HIS A 44 -0.53 9.14 2.99
CA HIS A 44 0.08 9.01 1.68
C HIS A 44 1.60 8.98 1.82
N THR A 45 2.26 8.07 1.10
CA THR A 45 3.71 8.01 0.93
C THR A 45 4.06 8.11 -0.56
N TYR A 46 5.32 8.38 -0.89
CA TYR A 46 5.76 8.35 -2.29
C TYR A 46 5.97 6.90 -2.75
N ARG A 47 5.70 6.60 -4.03
CA ARG A 47 5.93 5.27 -4.61
C ARG A 47 7.35 4.77 -4.35
N GLU A 48 8.31 5.68 -4.43
CA GLU A 48 9.74 5.45 -4.21
C GLU A 48 10.06 5.02 -2.77
N ALA A 49 9.22 5.39 -1.81
CA ALA A 49 9.27 4.96 -0.41
C ALA A 49 8.36 3.75 -0.13
N ASN A 50 7.52 3.34 -1.10
CA ASN A 50 6.59 2.22 -0.98
C ASN A 50 7.04 0.99 -1.81
N MET A 51 8.34 0.89 -2.13
CA MET A 51 8.87 -0.09 -3.09
C MET A 51 8.65 -1.54 -2.67
N CYS A 52 8.72 -1.83 -1.36
CA CYS A 52 8.44 -3.17 -0.83
C CYS A 52 7.00 -3.60 -1.12
N ALA A 53 6.03 -2.70 -0.89
CA ALA A 53 4.63 -2.97 -1.16
C ALA A 53 4.34 -3.07 -2.67
N ASP A 54 4.93 -2.18 -3.48
CA ASP A 54 4.80 -2.19 -4.95
C ASP A 54 5.37 -3.50 -5.56
N PHE A 55 6.52 -3.94 -5.05
CA PHE A 55 7.10 -5.24 -5.42
C PHE A 55 6.17 -6.39 -5.06
N LEU A 56 5.65 -6.44 -3.83
CA LEU A 56 4.76 -7.50 -3.38
C LEU A 56 3.44 -7.52 -4.16
N ALA A 57 2.87 -6.36 -4.47
CA ALA A 57 1.65 -6.26 -5.28
C ALA A 57 1.89 -6.78 -6.72
N SER A 58 3.01 -6.39 -7.33
CA SER A 58 3.41 -6.86 -8.66
C SER A 58 3.70 -8.36 -8.69
N TRP A 59 4.40 -8.85 -7.67
CA TRP A 59 4.73 -10.27 -7.52
C TRP A 59 3.46 -11.12 -7.32
N ALA A 60 2.54 -10.66 -6.47
CA ALA A 60 1.26 -11.33 -6.24
C ALA A 60 0.40 -11.37 -7.50
N PHE A 61 0.42 -10.31 -8.31
CA PHE A 61 -0.32 -10.25 -9.58
C PHE A 61 0.16 -11.30 -10.61
N GLN A 62 1.45 -11.66 -10.58
CA GLN A 62 2.02 -12.71 -11.43
C GLN A 62 1.77 -14.12 -10.91
N GLY A 63 1.35 -14.26 -9.65
CA GLY A 63 1.09 -15.52 -8.99
C GLY A 63 -0.27 -16.14 -9.33
N SER A 64 -0.53 -17.31 -8.77
CA SER A 64 -1.85 -17.93 -8.82
C SER A 64 -2.86 -17.18 -7.95
N PHE A 65 -4.11 -17.13 -8.38
CA PHE A 65 -5.21 -16.65 -7.53
C PHE A 65 -5.26 -17.41 -6.20
N GLY A 66 -5.42 -16.67 -5.10
CA GLY A 66 -5.49 -17.23 -3.76
C GLY A 66 -4.72 -16.37 -2.75
N VAL A 67 -4.49 -16.95 -1.57
CA VAL A 67 -3.67 -16.36 -0.52
C VAL A 67 -2.36 -17.13 -0.44
N THR A 68 -1.25 -16.40 -0.54
CA THR A 68 0.10 -16.98 -0.36
C THR A 68 0.71 -16.41 0.91
N ILE A 69 1.10 -17.29 1.83
CA ILE A 69 1.81 -16.91 3.06
C ILE A 69 3.30 -17.12 2.81
N LEU A 70 4.08 -16.04 2.97
CA LEU A 70 5.52 -16.06 2.75
C LEU A 70 6.25 -16.20 4.10
N SER A 71 6.94 -17.32 4.32
CA SER A 71 7.74 -17.51 5.54
C SER A 71 9.06 -16.73 5.53
N ASN A 72 9.55 -16.37 4.34
CA ASN A 72 10.75 -15.57 4.13
C ASN A 72 10.51 -14.54 3.01
N PRO A 73 11.22 -13.39 3.02
CA PRO A 73 11.13 -12.43 1.94
C PRO A 73 11.59 -13.05 0.60
N PRO A 74 10.84 -12.90 -0.51
CA PRO A 74 11.32 -13.28 -1.84
C PRO A 74 12.59 -12.51 -2.19
N GLY A 75 13.48 -13.11 -3.02
CA GLY A 75 14.87 -12.66 -3.16
C GLY A 75 15.07 -11.17 -3.43
N HIS A 76 14.29 -10.57 -4.34
CA HIS A 76 14.39 -9.14 -4.64
C HIS A 76 13.87 -8.24 -3.50
N LEU A 77 12.93 -8.73 -2.68
CA LEU A 77 12.39 -7.99 -1.55
C LEU A 77 13.42 -7.81 -0.42
N HIS A 78 14.32 -8.79 -0.23
CA HIS A 78 15.40 -8.68 0.76
C HIS A 78 16.22 -7.40 0.60
N ARG A 79 16.63 -7.13 -0.64
CA ARG A 79 17.37 -5.91 -0.98
C ARG A 79 16.55 -4.65 -0.75
N LEU A 80 15.26 -4.65 -1.11
CA LEU A 80 14.39 -3.48 -0.92
C LEU A 80 14.21 -3.16 0.57
N ILE A 81 14.11 -4.17 1.42
CA ILE A 81 14.03 -4.02 2.89
C ILE A 81 15.34 -3.42 3.44
N GLU A 82 16.50 -3.91 2.98
CA GLU A 82 17.80 -3.37 3.41
C GLU A 82 17.98 -1.91 2.97
N GLU A 83 17.61 -1.59 1.73
CA GLU A 83 17.68 -0.22 1.18
C GLU A 83 16.73 0.74 1.93
N ASP A 84 15.54 0.26 2.34
CA ASP A 84 14.60 1.01 3.18
C ASP A 84 15.14 1.27 4.59
N LEU A 85 15.72 0.24 5.23
CA LEU A 85 16.27 0.31 6.59
C LEU A 85 17.41 1.34 6.71
N ILE A 86 18.27 1.46 5.70
CA ILE A 86 19.39 2.41 5.70
C ILE A 86 19.01 3.78 5.09
N GLY A 87 17.75 3.96 4.68
CA GLY A 87 17.25 5.23 4.14
C GLY A 87 17.80 5.60 2.76
N VAL A 88 17.99 4.61 1.88
CA VAL A 88 18.44 4.89 0.50
C VAL A 88 17.41 5.76 -0.22
N ALA A 89 17.82 6.99 -0.56
CA ALA A 89 17.00 7.87 -1.38
C ALA A 89 16.90 7.33 -2.82
N ARG A 90 15.67 7.18 -3.33
CA ARG A 90 15.41 6.84 -4.74
C ARG A 90 14.86 8.06 -5.47
N PRO A 91 15.48 8.48 -6.59
CA PRO A 91 14.97 9.59 -7.37
C PRO A 91 13.68 9.19 -8.08
N ARG A 92 12.71 10.11 -8.13
CA ARG A 92 11.51 9.97 -8.96
C ARG A 92 11.90 10.10 -10.43
N ALA A 93 11.77 9.01 -11.19
CA ALA A 93 11.90 9.05 -12.64
C ALA A 93 10.61 9.63 -13.24
N ILE A 94 10.67 10.87 -13.72
CA ILE A 94 9.61 11.47 -14.56
C ILE A 94 9.93 11.05 -15.99
N VAL A 95 9.27 10.01 -16.49
CA VAL A 95 9.34 9.66 -17.91
C VAL A 95 8.38 10.58 -18.65
N SER A 96 8.93 11.48 -19.47
CA SER A 96 8.19 12.39 -20.36
C SER A 96 7.67 11.67 -21.60
#